data_AF-A0A3D3JDF9-F1
#
_entry.id   AF-A0A3D3JDF9-F1
#
_cell.length_a   1.000
_cell.length_b   1.000
_cell.length_c   1.000
_cell.angle_alpha   90.00
_cell.angle_beta   90.00
_cell.angle_gamma   90.00
#
_symmetry.space_group_name_H-M   'P 1'
#
loop_
_entity.id
_entity.type
_entity.pdbx_description
1 polymer ?
#
loop_
_entity_poly.entity_id
_entity_poly.type
_entity_poly.pdbx_seq_one_letter_code
_entity_poly.pdbx_strand_id
1 'polypeptide(L)'
;ALVSAWVFRKSTGKTTIPWFIVMFVLVVGLNDYIPFAHVVEGLARKGMIVALFVIGAGSTRKGLTSVGTKPFVLGLILWLLVGTATAVVILAR
;
A
#
# COMPACT_ATOMS: atom_id res chain seq x y z
N ALA A 1 -10.23 -6.11 2.95
CA ALA A 1 -9.11 -7.00 2.57
C ALA A 1 -9.30 -8.42 3.11
N LEU A 2 -9.40 -8.62 4.44
CA LEU A 2 -9.57 -9.96 5.02
C LEU A 2 -10.92 -10.60 4.67
N VAL A 3 -12.01 -9.82 4.75
CA VAL A 3 -13.37 -10.28 4.39
C VAL A 3 -13.49 -10.59 2.89
N SER A 4 -12.92 -9.74 2.03
CA SER A 4 -12.94 -9.94 0.57
C SER A 4 -12.12 -11.16 0.13
N ALA A 5 -11.00 -11.45 0.80
CA ALA A 5 -10.20 -12.66 0.55
C ALA A 5 -10.94 -13.94 0.99
N TRP A 6 -11.79 -13.85 2.01
CA TRP A 6 -12.58 -14.97 2.51
C TRP A 6 -13.77 -15.28 1.60
N VAL A 7 -14.46 -14.25 1.10
CA VAL A 7 -15.61 -14.38 0.18
C VAL A 7 -15.18 -14.85 -1.22
N PHE A 8 -13.98 -14.49 -1.69
CA PHE A 8 -13.44 -14.90 -3.01
C PHE A 8 -12.49 -16.12 -2.96
N ARG A 9 -12.66 -17.03 -1.99
CA ARG A 9 -11.87 -18.27 -1.92
C ARG A 9 -12.23 -19.22 -3.07
N LYS A 10 -11.57 -19.12 -4.22
CA LYS A 10 -11.61 -20.15 -5.26
C LYS A 10 -10.84 -21.39 -4.77
N SER A 11 -11.57 -22.48 -4.55
CA SER A 11 -11.06 -23.78 -4.13
C SER A 11 -10.30 -24.46 -5.27
N THR A 12 -9.02 -24.14 -5.48
CA THR A 12 -8.04 -25.00 -6.18
C THR A 12 -6.68 -24.32 -6.14
N GLY A 13 -5.77 -24.80 -5.29
CA GLY A 13 -4.38 -24.34 -5.25
C GLY A 13 -3.92 -23.96 -3.86
N LYS A 14 -2.71 -24.41 -3.50
CA LYS A 14 -2.02 -24.25 -2.21
C LYS A 14 -2.27 -22.86 -1.61
N THR A 15 -2.68 -22.80 -0.35
CA THR A 15 -2.90 -21.54 0.38
C THR A 15 -1.58 -20.77 0.49
N THR A 16 -1.28 -19.89 -0.45
CA THR A 16 -0.15 -18.97 -0.36
C THR A 16 -0.53 -17.87 0.62
N ILE A 17 -0.16 -18.04 1.89
CA ILE A 17 -0.31 -17.00 2.90
C ILE A 17 0.57 -15.82 2.47
N PRO A 18 0.04 -14.58 2.37
CA PRO A 18 0.85 -13.42 2.06
C PRO A 18 1.82 -13.14 3.20
N TRP A 19 3.10 -13.47 3.00
CA TRP A 19 4.15 -13.27 4.01
C TRP A 19 4.24 -11.83 4.53
N PHE A 20 3.84 -10.84 3.72
CA PHE A 20 3.73 -9.43 4.13
C PHE A 20 2.89 -9.22 5.39
N ILE A 21 1.76 -9.93 5.53
CA ILE A 21 0.86 -9.76 6.68
C ILE A 21 1.52 -10.31 7.95
N VAL A 22 2.15 -11.48 7.88
CA VAL A 22 2.82 -12.12 9.02
C VAL A 22 3.96 -11.24 9.53
N MET A 23 4.79 -10.72 8.61
CA MET A 23 5.89 -9.83 8.96
C MET A 23 5.40 -8.49 9.51
N PHE A 24 4.33 -7.92 8.95
CA PHE A 24 3.75 -6.66 9.45
C PHE A 24 3.29 -6.77 10.91
N VAL A 25 2.53 -7.82 11.24
CA VAL A 25 2.04 -8.05 12.60
C VAL A 25 3.19 -8.28 13.58
N LEU A 26 4.21 -9.06 13.18
CA LEU A 26 5.39 -9.32 13.99
C LEU A 26 6.16 -8.03 14.30
N VAL A 27 6.40 -7.19 13.29
CA VAL A 27 7.11 -5.91 13.47
C VAL A 27 6.32 -4.94 14.34
N VAL A 28 5.01 -4.80 14.14
CA VAL A 28 4.16 -3.96 14.99
C VAL A 28 4.16 -4.46 16.44
N GLY A 29 4.10 -5.77 16.66
CA GLY A 29 4.14 -6.35 18.01
C GLY A 29 5.49 -6.22 18.72
N LEU A 30 6.60 -6.17 17.98
CA LEU A 30 7.93 -5.95 18.55
C LEU A 30 8.29 -4.47 18.73
N ASN A 31 7.50 -3.55 18.17
CA ASN A 31 7.78 -2.11 18.16
C ASN A 31 7.99 -1.54 19.57
N ASP A 32 7.18 -1.99 20.54
CA ASP A 32 7.25 -1.49 21.92
C ASP A 32 8.41 -2.06 22.74
N TYR A 33 9.01 -3.17 22.29
CA TYR A 33 10.05 -3.89 23.05
C TYR A 33 11.47 -3.59 22.58
N ILE A 34 11.64 -3.10 21.34
CA ILE A 34 12.97 -2.91 20.76
C ILE A 34 13.07 -1.55 20.08
N PRO A 35 14.01 -0.67 20.47
CA PRO A 35 14.13 0.70 19.93
C PRO A 35 14.80 0.72 18.55
N PHE A 36 14.20 0.04 17.57
CA PHE A 36 14.69 0.01 16.18
C PHE A 36 14.34 1.26 15.36
N ALA A 37 13.50 2.15 15.90
CA ALA A 37 12.88 3.25 15.16
C ALA A 37 13.90 4.12 14.39
N HIS A 38 15.01 4.52 15.01
CA HIS A 38 15.98 5.43 14.38
C HIS A 38 16.71 4.83 13.18
N VAL A 39 17.08 3.55 13.25
CA VAL A 39 17.79 2.86 12.15
C VAL A 39 16.81 2.49 11.04
N VAL A 40 15.61 2.05 11.40
CA VAL A 40 14.58 1.63 10.46
C VAL A 40 14.00 2.82 9.71
N GLU A 41 13.84 3.99 10.33
CA GLU A 41 13.31 5.18 9.65
C GLU A 41 14.18 5.59 8.45
N GLY A 42 15.50 5.67 8.67
CA GLY A 42 16.45 6.03 7.62
C GLY A 42 16.44 5.02 6.47
N LEU A 43 16.33 3.73 6.80
CA LEU A 43 16.26 2.67 5.81
C LEU A 43 14.92 2.63 5.07
N ALA A 44 13.81 2.88 5.76
CA ALA A 44 12.46 2.94 5.19
C ALA A 44 12.34 4.09 4.18
N ARG A 45 12.87 5.28 4.52
CA ARG A 45 12.89 6.43 3.61
C ARG A 45 13.69 6.13 2.34
N LYS A 46 14.89 5.57 2.49
CA LYS A 46 15.73 5.18 1.34
C LYS A 46 15.07 4.08 0.52
N GLY A 47 14.49 3.07 1.17
CA GLY A 47 13.75 1.99 0.54
C GLY A 47 12.54 2.48 -0.26
N MET A 48 11.80 3.45 0.26
CA MET A 48 10.70 4.11 -0.46
C MET A 48 11.19 4.84 -1.71
N ILE A 49 12.30 5.58 -1.64
CA ILE A 49 12.90 6.26 -2.80
C ILE A 49 13.34 5.23 -3.85
N VAL A 50 14.02 4.16 -3.44
CA VAL A 50 14.44 3.08 -4.34
C VAL A 50 13.23 2.39 -4.97
N ALA A 51 12.17 2.11 -4.20
CA ALA A 51 10.94 1.53 -4.72
C ALA A 51 10.28 2.44 -5.76
N LEU A 52 10.16 3.75 -5.50
CA LEU A 52 9.64 4.73 -6.46
C LEU A 52 10.52 4.82 -7.71
N PHE A 53 11.85 4.77 -7.54
CA PHE A 53 12.79 4.74 -8.65
C PHE A 53 12.59 3.49 -9.53
N VAL A 54 12.46 2.31 -8.92
CA VAL A 54 12.22 1.06 -9.64
C VAL A 54 10.86 1.06 -10.34
N ILE A 55 9.81 1.60 -9.71
CA ILE A 55 8.50 1.79 -10.35
C ILE A 55 8.64 2.69 -11.58
N GLY A 56 9.37 3.81 -11.46
CA GLY A 56 9.64 4.72 -12.56
C GLY A 56 10.48 4.08 -13.68
N ALA A 57 11.54 3.37 -13.33
CA ALA A 57 12.47 2.74 -14.26
C ALA A 57 11.86 1.51 -14.98
N GLY A 58 11.01 0.74 -14.28
CA GLY A 58 10.30 -0.40 -14.84
C GLY A 58 9.09 0.00 -15.70
N SER A 59 8.64 1.26 -15.61
CA SER A 59 7.50 1.74 -16.35
C SER A 59 7.90 2.33 -17.71
N THR A 60 7.65 1.59 -18.78
CA THR A 60 7.84 2.07 -20.15
C THR A 60 6.63 2.84 -20.65
N ARG A 61 6.83 3.81 -21.55
CA ARG A 61 5.73 4.58 -22.16
C ARG A 61 4.63 3.69 -22.77
N LYS A 62 5.01 2.55 -23.36
CA LYS A 62 4.06 1.56 -23.92
C LYS A 62 3.17 0.90 -22.86
N GLY A 63 3.74 0.60 -21.68
CA GLY A 63 3.01 0.03 -20.54
C GLY A 63 2.09 1.06 -19.90
N LEU A 64 2.50 2.33 -19.82
CA LEU A 64 1.65 3.41 -19.32
C LEU A 64 0.43 3.66 -20.23
N THR A 65 0.62 3.61 -21.54
CA THR A 65 -0.48 3.80 -22.51
C THR A 65 -1.45 2.62 -22.55
N SER A 66 -1.03 1.40 -22.18
CA SER A 66 -1.91 0.22 -22.20
C SER A 66 -2.92 0.21 -21.04
N VAL A 67 -2.55 0.75 -19.89
CA VAL A 67 -3.47 0.97 -18.75
C VAL A 67 -4.36 2.19 -18.96
N GLY A 68 -3.96 3.12 -19.84
CA GLY A 68 -4.68 4.35 -20.15
C GLY A 68 -4.71 5.34 -18.99
N THR A 69 -5.47 6.44 -19.16
CA THR A 69 -5.60 7.50 -18.15
C THR A 69 -6.69 7.22 -17.11
N LYS A 70 -7.59 6.26 -17.39
CA LYS A 70 -8.73 5.93 -16.51
C LYS A 70 -8.32 5.61 -15.06
N PRO A 71 -7.27 4.79 -14.79
CA PRO A 71 -6.88 4.47 -13.42
C PRO A 71 -6.38 5.68 -12.65
N PHE A 72 -5.67 6.60 -13.34
CA PHE A 72 -5.17 7.83 -12.74
C PHE A 72 -6.30 8.78 -12.34
N VAL A 73 -7.27 8.98 -13.25
CA VAL A 73 -8.43 9.83 -12.97
C VAL A 73 -9.28 9.25 -11.85
N LEU A 74 -9.53 7.94 -11.85
CA LEU A 74 -10.30 7.29 -10.80
C LEU A 74 -9.59 7.36 -9.45
N GLY A 75 -8.27 7.15 -9.43
CA GLY A 75 -7.46 7.34 -8.22
C GLY A 75 -7.51 8.76 -7.70
N LEU A 76 -7.44 9.77 -8.58
CA LEU A 76 -7.51 11.18 -8.21
C LEU A 76 -8.89 11.56 -7.64
N ILE A 77 -9.98 11.16 -8.31
CA ILE A 77 -11.35 11.40 -7.84
C ILE A 77 -11.55 10.75 -6.47
N LEU A 78 -11.13 9.50 -6.32
CA LEU A 78 -11.26 8.77 -5.06
C LEU A 78 -10.45 9.45 -3.94
N TRP A 79 -9.21 9.87 -4.24
CA TRP A 79 -8.35 10.56 -3.29
C TRP A 79 -8.96 11.89 -2.82
N LEU A 80 -9.50 12.68 -3.74
CA LEU A 80 -10.19 13.93 -3.41
C LEU A 80 -11.45 13.68 -2.59
N LEU A 81 -12.26 12.69 -2.95
CA LEU A 81 -13.50 12.36 -2.23
C LEU A 81 -13.21 11.94 -0.79
N VAL A 82 -12.28 10.99 -0.58
CA VAL A 82 -11.92 10.52 0.76
C VAL A 82 -11.22 11.61 1.57
N GLY A 83 -10.31 12.37 0.94
CA GLY A 83 -9.59 13.46 1.59
C GLY A 83 -10.52 14.57 2.08
N THR A 84 -11.42 15.05 1.20
CA THR A 84 -12.40 16.09 1.56
C THR A 84 -13.42 15.60 2.57
N ALA A 85 -13.97 14.40 2.42
CA ALA A 85 -14.89 13.82 3.40
C ALA A 85 -14.24 13.72 4.79
N THR A 86 -12.98 13.26 4.85
CA THR A 86 -12.22 13.18 6.10
C THR A 86 -11.97 14.56 6.69
N ALA A 87 -11.56 15.53 5.88
CA ALA A 87 -11.32 16.90 6.32
C ALA A 87 -12.57 17.57 6.88
N VAL A 88 -13.72 17.39 6.22
CA VAL A 88 -15.02 17.91 6.69
C VAL A 88 -15.39 17.30 8.04
N VAL A 89 -15.23 15.98 8.22
CA VAL A 89 -15.52 15.31 9.50
C VAL A 89 -14.63 15.83 10.63
N ILE A 90 -13.35 16.11 10.35
CA ILE A 90 -12.41 16.64 11.34
C ILE A 90 -12.75 18.09 11.70
N LEU A 91 -13.10 18.93 10.72
CA LEU A 91 -13.44 20.35 10.92
C LEU A 91 -14.84 20.57 11.53
N ALA A 92 -15.76 19.61 11.34
CA ALA A 92 -17.10 19.64 11.91
C ALA A 92 -17.15 19.13 13.37
N ARG A 93 -16.01 18.71 13.93
CA ARG A 93 -15.84 18.26 15.32
C ARG A 93 -15.19 19.35 16.15
#